data_AF-A0ABD0T9Y0-F1
#
_entry.id   AF-A0ABD0T9Y0-F1
#
_cell.length_a   1.000
_cell.length_b   1.000
_cell.length_c   1.000
_cell.angle_alpha   90.00
_cell.angle_beta   90.00
_cell.angle_gamma   90.00
#
_symmetry.space_group_name_H-M   'P 1'
#
loop_
_entity.id
_entity.type
_entity.pdbx_description
1 polymer ?
#
loop_
_entity_poly.entity_id
_entity_poly.type
_entity_poly.pdbx_seq_one_letter_code
_entity_poly.pdbx_strand_id
1 'polypeptide(L)'
;MKVVLAVLLVAILALSATAECPPGEYNPGPDCSFERICPVPSAHSYREHYCDCWCSPGTIRDTVTKKCVKECPIYNPNLVG
;
A
#
# COMPACT_ATOMS: atom_id res chain seq x y z
N MET A 1 6.04 18.57 -33.42
CA MET A 1 6.51 18.53 -32.00
C MET A 1 5.36 18.58 -30.98
N LYS A 2 4.38 19.48 -31.10
CA LYS A 2 3.26 19.60 -30.12
C LYS A 2 2.42 18.33 -29.94
N VAL A 3 2.09 17.64 -31.04
CA VAL A 3 1.29 16.39 -31.02
C VAL A 3 2.06 15.22 -30.38
N VAL A 4 3.36 15.12 -30.67
CA VAL A 4 4.23 14.07 -30.10
C VAL A 4 4.36 14.23 -28.58
N LEU A 5 4.49 15.47 -28.10
CA LEU A 5 4.54 15.77 -26.67
C LEU A 5 3.23 15.40 -25.96
N ALA A 6 2.08 15.68 -26.60
CA ALA A 6 0.76 15.34 -26.06
C ALA A 6 0.55 13.82 -25.98
N VAL A 7 0.96 13.06 -27.00
CA VAL A 7 0.88 11.59 -26.98
C VAL A 7 1.78 10.99 -25.89
N LEU A 8 2.99 11.55 -25.70
CA LEU A 8 3.90 11.11 -24.65
C LEU A 8 3.31 11.34 -23.25
N LEU A 9 2.69 12.50 -23.02
CA LEU A 9 2.00 12.82 -21.76
C LEU A 9 0.83 11.88 -21.45
N VAL A 10 -0.01 11.58 -22.45
CA VAL A 10 -1.13 10.65 -22.29
C VAL A 10 -0.65 9.22 -21.99
N ALA A 11 0.44 8.77 -22.63
CA ALA A 11 1.03 7.47 -22.34
C ALA A 11 1.57 7.39 -20.91
N ILE A 12 2.29 8.42 -20.43
CA ILE A 12 2.84 8.45 -19.06
C ILE A 12 1.71 8.42 -18.01
N LEU A 13 0.63 9.17 -18.24
CA LEU A 13 -0.55 9.17 -17.35
C LEU A 13 -1.27 7.81 -17.31
N ALA A 14 -1.31 7.09 -18.44
CA ALA A 14 -1.89 5.75 -18.50
C ALA A 14 -1.06 4.72 -17.72
N LEU A 15 0.27 4.82 -17.71
CA LEU A 15 1.13 3.93 -16.91
C LEU A 15 0.99 4.13 -15.40
N SER A 16 0.76 5.37 -14.93
CA SER A 16 0.53 5.62 -13.50
C SER A 16 -0.78 5.05 -12.96
N ALA A 17 -1.73 4.71 -13.83
CA ALA A 17 -3.03 4.15 -13.44
C ALA A 17 -2.97 2.64 -13.12
N THR A 18 -1.86 1.96 -13.43
CA THR A 18 -1.69 0.52 -13.25
C THR A 18 -0.37 0.19 -12.57
N ALA A 19 -0.07 0.83 -11.44
CA ALA A 19 0.95 0.28 -10.55
C ALA A 19 0.45 -1.10 -10.08
N GLU A 20 0.96 -2.16 -10.70
CA GLU A 20 0.62 -3.53 -10.34
C GLU A 20 1.06 -3.80 -8.90
N CYS A 21 0.11 -4.25 -8.07
CA CYS A 21 0.42 -4.55 -6.68
C CYS A 21 1.32 -5.79 -6.56
N PRO A 22 2.20 -5.82 -5.54
CA PRO A 22 3.01 -7.00 -5.26
C PRO A 22 2.16 -8.27 -5.05
N PRO A 23 2.72 -9.47 -5.26
CA PRO A 23 2.02 -10.71 -4.97
C PRO A 23 1.51 -10.76 -3.52
N GLY A 24 0.23 -11.07 -3.35
CA GLY A 24 -0.43 -11.07 -2.03
C GLY A 24 -1.08 -9.74 -1.66
N GLU A 25 -0.98 -8.73 -2.53
CA GLU A 25 -1.61 -7.41 -2.35
C GLU A 25 -2.61 -7.11 -3.48
N TYR A 26 -3.52 -6.17 -3.24
CA TYR A 26 -4.52 -5.71 -4.19
C TYR A 26 -4.66 -4.19 -4.17
N ASN A 27 -5.11 -3.61 -5.28
CA ASN A 27 -5.43 -2.19 -5.35
C ASN A 27 -6.82 -1.96 -4.71
N PRO A 28 -6.92 -1.19 -3.61
CA PRO A 28 -8.19 -0.94 -2.93
C PRO A 28 -9.15 -0.02 -3.71
N GLY A 29 -8.68 0.61 -4.78
CA GLY A 29 -9.45 1.55 -5.58
C GLY A 29 -9.49 2.97 -4.99
N PRO A 30 -10.27 3.87 -5.62
CA PRO A 30 -10.26 5.30 -5.29
C PRO A 30 -10.92 5.66 -3.94
N ASP A 31 -11.79 4.80 -3.41
CA ASP A 31 -12.49 4.98 -2.13
C ASP A 31 -11.79 4.26 -0.96
N CYS A 32 -10.48 4.15 -1.07
CA CYS A 32 -9.60 3.56 -0.08
C CYS A 32 -9.62 4.33 1.26
N SER A 33 -9.32 3.58 2.33
CA SER A 33 -9.29 4.08 3.71
C SER A 33 -7.96 3.70 4.37
N PHE A 34 -7.96 3.31 5.64
CA PHE A 34 -6.80 2.79 6.33
C PHE A 34 -6.74 1.27 6.20
N GLU A 35 -5.60 0.76 5.71
CA GLU A 35 -5.29 -0.65 5.76
C GLU A 35 -5.17 -1.14 7.22
N ARG A 36 -5.52 -2.40 7.47
CA ARG A 36 -5.23 -3.04 8.76
C ARG A 36 -3.73 -3.36 8.86
N ILE A 37 -3.10 -2.85 9.91
CA ILE A 37 -1.66 -2.98 10.13
C ILE A 37 -1.33 -3.40 11.56
N CYS A 38 -0.10 -3.87 11.78
CA CYS A 38 0.46 -4.13 13.10
C CYS A 38 1.99 -3.99 13.07
N PRO A 39 2.68 -3.92 14.21
CA PRO A 39 2.19 -3.99 15.60
C PRO A 39 1.67 -2.67 16.18
N VAL A 40 1.57 -1.61 15.38
CA VAL A 40 1.17 -0.29 15.88
C VAL A 40 -0.28 -0.28 16.41
N PRO A 41 -0.59 0.54 17.44
CA PRO A 41 -1.91 0.54 18.09
C PRO A 41 -3.06 1.01 17.19
N SER A 42 -2.75 1.78 16.13
CA SER A 42 -3.74 2.36 15.24
C SER A 42 -3.18 2.55 13.84
N ALA A 43 -3.99 2.30 12.82
CA ALA A 43 -3.64 2.61 11.45
C ALA A 43 -3.49 4.12 11.22
N HIS A 44 -4.14 4.96 12.03
CA HIS A 44 -4.04 6.41 11.93
C HIS A 44 -2.66 6.97 12.31
N SER A 45 -1.87 6.25 13.12
CA SER A 45 -0.51 6.65 13.43
C SER A 45 0.48 6.33 12.29
N TYR A 46 0.04 5.63 11.24
CA TYR A 46 0.89 5.19 10.15
C TYR A 46 0.34 5.68 8.79
N ARG A 47 0.78 6.86 8.35
CA ARG A 47 0.24 7.54 7.16
C ARG A 47 0.65 6.91 5.82
N GLU A 48 1.71 6.12 5.78
CA GLU A 48 2.26 5.55 4.54
C GLU A 48 1.43 4.39 3.95
N HIS A 49 0.24 4.09 4.49
CA HIS A 49 -0.62 3.00 4.01
C HIS A 49 -2.03 3.49 3.63
N TYR A 50 -2.17 4.81 3.47
CA TYR A 50 -3.39 5.40 2.96
C TYR A 50 -3.41 5.22 1.44
N CYS A 51 -4.33 4.39 0.96
CA CYS A 51 -4.60 4.22 -0.48
C CYS A 51 -3.50 3.61 -1.35
N ASP A 52 -2.48 2.99 -0.76
CA ASP A 52 -1.53 2.15 -1.48
C ASP A 52 -2.11 0.75 -1.77
N CYS A 53 -1.30 -0.14 -2.32
CA CYS A 53 -1.62 -1.57 -2.37
C CYS A 53 -1.87 -2.13 -0.97
N TRP A 54 -2.96 -2.86 -0.79
CA TRP A 54 -3.35 -3.45 0.49
C TRP A 54 -3.12 -4.95 0.47
N CYS A 55 -2.74 -5.49 1.62
CA CYS A 55 -2.69 -6.91 1.89
C CYS A 55 -4.04 -7.55 1.61
N SER A 56 -4.01 -8.68 0.89
CA SER A 56 -5.21 -9.43 0.53
C SER A 56 -6.09 -9.74 1.74
N PRO A 57 -7.42 -9.81 1.57
CA PRO A 57 -8.35 -10.08 2.67
C PRO A 57 -7.93 -11.30 3.51
N GLY A 58 -7.91 -11.13 4.83
CA GLY A 58 -7.47 -12.17 5.77
C GLY A 58 -5.98 -12.14 6.12
N THR A 59 -5.23 -11.17 5.60
CA THR A 59 -3.85 -10.88 6.02
C THR A 59 -3.74 -9.46 6.58
N ILE A 60 -2.64 -9.17 7.27
CA ILE A 60 -2.35 -7.92 7.98
C ILE A 60 -0.98 -7.44 7.55
N ARG A 61 -0.82 -6.14 7.29
CA ARG A 61 0.51 -5.59 7.00
C ARG A 61 1.32 -5.44 8.27
N ASP A 62 2.47 -6.09 8.30
CA ASP A 62 3.49 -5.85 9.30
C ASP A 62 4.30 -4.61 8.93
N THR A 63 4.20 -3.55 9.73
CA THR A 63 4.87 -2.28 9.47
C THR A 63 6.38 -2.36 9.61
N VAL A 64 6.92 -3.39 10.27
CA VAL A 64 8.36 -3.62 10.44
C VAL A 64 8.94 -4.29 9.20
N THR A 65 8.39 -5.44 8.79
CA THR A 65 8.92 -6.21 7.65
C THR A 65 8.32 -5.80 6.30
N LYS A 66 7.27 -4.97 6.31
CA LYS A 66 6.43 -4.58 5.16
C LYS A 66 5.68 -5.71 4.48
N LYS A 67 5.65 -6.91 5.07
CA LYS A 67 4.99 -8.09 4.51
C LYS A 67 3.55 -8.23 4.97
N CYS A 68 2.74 -8.87 4.15
CA CYS A 68 1.40 -9.34 4.51
C CYS A 68 1.50 -10.68 5.24
N VAL A 69 1.05 -10.71 6.49
CA VAL A 69 1.11 -11.89 7.38
C VAL A 69 -0.29 -12.29 7.83
N LYS A 70 -0.51 -13.58 8.13
CA LYS A 70 -1.81 -14.04 8.65
C LYS A 70 -2.07 -13.60 10.09
N GLU A 71 -1.01 -13.51 10.87
CA GLU A 71 -1.05 -13.17 12.29
C GLU A 71 0.07 -12.19 12.60
N CYS A 72 -0.21 -11.26 13.52
CA CYS A 72 0.76 -10.25 13.90
C CYS A 72 1.88 -10.88 14.74
N PRO A 73 3.15 -10.73 14.31
CA PRO A 73 4.26 -11.23 15.08
C PRO A 73 4.34 -10.53 16.42
N ILE A 74 4.77 -11.26 17.44
CA ILE A 74 5.01 -10.68 18.75
C ILE A 74 6.33 -9.92 18.68
N TYR A 75 6.23 -8.61 18.48
CA TYR A 75 7.36 -7.71 18.54
C TYR A 75 7.58 -7.23 19.97
N ASN A 76 8.84 -7.12 20.39
CA ASN A 76 9.17 -6.47 21.65
C ASN A 76 8.70 -5.00 21.56
N PRO A 77 7.79 -4.53 22.44
CA PRO A 77 7.21 -3.19 22.34
C PRO A 77 8.25 -2.06 22.49
N ASN A 78 9.47 -2.37 22.96
CA ASN A 78 10.59 -1.42 23.01
C ASN A 78 11.30 -1.21 21.66
N LEU A 79 10.91 -1.92 20.60
CA LEU A 79 11.52 -1.86 19.26
C LEU A 79 10.60 -1.25 18.20
N VAL A 80 9.36 -0.93 18.55
CA VAL A 80 8.35 -0.39 17.64
C VAL A 80 8.05 1.05 18.09
N GLY A 81 8.91 1.96 17.70
CA GLY A 81 8.81 3.41 17.99
C GLY A 81 7.85 4.14 17.07
#